data_AF-A0A711KIL7-F1
#
_entry.id   AF-A0A711KIL7-F1
#
_cell.length_a   1.000
_cell.length_b   1.000
_cell.length_c   1.000
_cell.angle_alpha   90.00
_cell.angle_beta   90.00
_cell.angle_gamma   90.00
#
_symmetry.space_group_name_H-M   'P 1'
#
loop_
_entity.id
_entity.type
_entity.pdbx_description
1 polymer ?
#
loop_
_entity_poly.entity_id
_entity_poly.type
_entity_poly.pdbx_seq_one_letter_code
_entity_poly.pdbx_strand_id
1 'polypeptide(L)'
;MPVLISGVLKDGTGTPVQNCTIQLKACRTSTTVVVNTVASENPDDAGRYSMDVEQGQYTVTLLVEGYPPSHAGVITVYDDSKPGTLNDFLGAMTEDDVRPEALRRFEAMVEEVARQASEASRNATAAGQASEQAQTSAGQASESATAAVNAAGAAEASATQAASSAASAESSAGTATTKAGEASASAASADTARTAAAASAAAAKTSETNAATSASTAAASATAASSSASEASTHAAASDTSASLAAQSSTAAGAAATRAEDAAKRAEDIADVISLEDASLTKKGIVKLSSATDSDSEALAATPKAVHAVMDEVQTKAPLDSPALTGTPTAPTPETAAAGIEIATAAFVAAKVAQLVGSAPEALDTLKELADALGNDPNFATTITNMIAGKQPLDDTLTA
;
A
#
# COMPACT_ATOMS: atom_id res chain seq x y z
N MET A 1 64.64 90.85 144.48
CA MET A 1 64.73 90.94 145.96
C MET A 1 63.91 89.81 146.56
N PRO A 2 64.22 89.26 147.74
CA PRO A 2 63.38 88.22 148.32
C PRO A 2 61.99 88.80 148.66
N VAL A 3 60.95 88.03 148.34
CA VAL A 3 59.56 88.35 148.62
C VAL A 3 59.16 87.64 149.91
N LEU A 4 58.72 88.41 150.90
CA LEU A 4 58.30 87.87 152.19
C LEU A 4 56.99 87.09 152.01
N ILE A 5 57.05 85.78 152.19
CA ILE A 5 55.89 84.91 152.29
C ILE A 5 55.68 84.59 153.77
N SER A 6 54.65 85.20 154.35
CA SER A 6 54.34 85.04 155.77
C SER A 6 52.84 84.91 156.00
N GLY A 7 52.44 84.24 157.07
CA GLY A 7 51.04 83.99 157.36
C GLY A 7 50.84 82.99 158.50
N VAL A 8 49.59 82.58 158.70
CA VAL A 8 49.24 81.49 159.62
C VAL A 8 48.84 80.29 158.77
N LEU A 9 49.59 79.18 158.87
CA LEU A 9 49.22 77.93 158.22
C LEU A 9 48.04 77.31 158.99
N LYS A 10 46.91 77.20 158.31
CA LYS A 10 45.66 76.65 158.87
C LYS A 10 45.25 75.42 158.10
N ASP A 11 44.62 74.47 158.80
CA ASP A 11 43.97 73.34 158.14
C ASP A 11 42.63 73.76 157.51
N GLY A 12 41.95 72.83 156.84
CA GLY A 12 40.62 73.06 156.24
C GLY A 12 39.51 73.42 157.24
N THR A 13 39.77 73.37 158.55
CA THR A 13 38.85 73.81 159.62
C THR A 13 39.24 75.17 160.21
N GLY A 14 40.33 75.77 159.75
CA GLY A 14 40.83 77.05 160.23
C GLY A 14 41.73 76.98 161.47
N THR A 15 42.04 75.78 161.96
CA THR A 15 42.88 75.55 163.15
C THR A 15 44.36 75.68 162.77
N PRO A 16 45.22 76.34 163.58
CA PRO A 16 46.65 76.44 163.29
C PRO A 16 47.31 75.05 163.24
N VAL A 17 48.06 74.78 162.17
CA VAL A 17 48.77 73.51 161.99
C VAL A 17 50.12 73.60 162.69
N GLN A 18 50.23 72.96 163.86
CA GLN A 18 51.48 72.84 164.63
C GLN A 18 52.37 71.69 164.11
N ASN A 19 53.67 71.74 164.39
CA ASN A 19 54.65 70.72 164.00
C ASN A 19 54.67 70.41 162.49
N CYS A 20 54.43 71.43 161.66
CA CYS A 20 54.58 71.36 160.20
C CYS A 20 55.92 71.94 159.76
N THR A 21 56.49 71.43 158.68
CA THR A 21 57.60 72.06 157.96
C THR A 21 57.10 72.41 156.57
N ILE A 22 57.14 73.68 156.21
CA ILE A 22 56.84 74.15 154.86
C ILE A 22 58.13 74.07 154.05
N GLN A 23 58.13 73.27 152.99
CA GLN A 23 59.26 73.13 152.07
C GLN A 23 58.96 73.75 150.71
N LEU A 24 59.85 74.60 150.23
CA LEU A 24 59.85 75.16 148.88
C LEU A 24 61.02 74.57 148.10
N LYS A 25 60.73 73.81 147.06
CA LYS A 25 61.74 73.24 146.17
C LYS A 25 61.72 73.93 144.81
N ALA A 26 62.83 74.50 144.37
CA ALA A 26 62.90 75.18 143.07
C ALA A 26 62.66 74.21 141.90
N CYS A 27 61.67 74.50 141.04
CA CYS A 27 61.28 73.69 139.86
C CYS A 27 62.22 73.89 138.66
N ARG A 28 62.82 75.07 138.55
CA ARG A 28 63.74 75.45 137.46
C ARG A 28 64.79 76.42 137.99
N THR A 29 65.97 76.43 137.38
CA THR A 29 67.02 77.39 137.71
C THR A 29 66.53 78.79 137.32
N SER A 30 66.35 79.66 138.30
CA SER A 30 66.12 81.08 138.11
C SER A 30 67.46 81.84 138.19
N THR A 31 67.40 83.15 138.00
CA THR A 31 68.58 84.04 138.09
C THR A 31 69.18 84.11 139.49
N THR A 32 68.41 83.80 140.54
CA THR A 32 68.88 83.86 141.94
C THR A 32 68.83 82.50 142.66
N VAL A 33 68.09 81.51 142.14
CA VAL A 33 67.94 80.20 142.78
C VAL A 33 68.13 79.06 141.78
N VAL A 34 69.00 78.10 142.12
CA VAL A 34 69.27 76.91 141.30
C VAL A 34 68.17 75.85 141.50
N VAL A 35 67.78 75.16 140.43
CA VAL A 35 66.79 74.06 140.48
C VAL A 35 67.14 73.01 141.55
N ASN A 36 66.13 72.39 142.18
CA ASN A 36 66.22 71.40 143.25
C ASN A 36 66.74 71.88 144.62
N THR A 37 67.11 73.14 144.78
CA THR A 37 67.37 73.71 146.11
C THR A 37 66.08 73.75 146.94
N VAL A 38 66.20 73.55 148.25
CA VAL A 38 65.07 73.47 149.19
C VAL A 38 65.25 74.48 150.32
N ALA A 39 64.26 75.36 150.50
CA ALA A 39 64.10 76.17 151.70
C ALA A 39 63.04 75.52 152.61
N SER A 40 63.27 75.52 153.93
CA SER A 40 62.36 74.92 154.92
C SER A 40 62.09 75.92 156.04
N GLU A 41 60.83 76.09 156.40
CA GLU A 41 60.38 76.96 157.50
C GLU A 41 59.42 76.19 158.39
N ASN A 42 59.60 76.31 159.71
CA ASN A 42 58.76 75.65 160.71
C ASN A 42 57.86 76.70 161.37
N PRO A 43 56.52 76.62 161.20
CA PRO A 43 55.60 77.51 161.89
C PRO A 43 55.67 77.32 163.42
N ASP A 44 55.46 78.40 164.18
CA ASP A 44 55.41 78.36 165.65
C ASP A 44 54.16 77.63 166.22
N ASP A 45 54.03 77.54 167.55
CA ASP A 45 52.87 76.92 168.23
C ASP A 45 51.51 77.57 167.85
N ALA A 46 51.54 78.80 167.29
CA ALA A 46 50.37 79.50 166.77
C ALA A 46 50.19 79.33 165.25
N GLY A 47 50.97 78.46 164.60
CA GLY A 47 50.96 78.18 163.16
C GLY A 47 51.53 79.31 162.30
N ARG A 48 52.23 80.30 162.88
CA ARG A 48 52.78 81.44 162.13
C ARG A 48 54.09 81.05 161.47
N TYR A 49 54.20 81.28 160.17
CA TYR A 49 55.42 81.10 159.39
C TYR A 49 55.82 82.41 158.72
N SER A 50 57.12 82.61 158.50
CA SER A 50 57.64 83.80 157.85
C SER A 50 58.96 83.48 157.16
N MET A 51 58.96 83.49 155.83
CA MET A 51 60.16 83.20 155.05
C MET A 51 60.35 84.17 153.91
N ASP A 52 61.60 84.56 153.68
CA ASP A 52 62.02 85.37 152.53
C ASP A 52 62.30 84.45 151.33
N VAL A 53 61.48 84.55 150.28
CA VAL A 53 61.55 83.66 149.10
C VAL A 53 62.01 84.44 147.88
N GLU A 54 63.13 84.00 147.30
CA GLU A 54 63.70 84.58 146.08
C GLU A 54 62.85 84.31 144.82
N GLN A 55 63.02 85.10 143.76
CA GLN A 55 62.27 84.93 142.51
C GLN A 55 62.50 83.56 141.86
N GLY A 56 61.42 82.92 141.45
CA GLY A 56 61.50 81.58 140.90
C GLY A 56 60.17 80.86 140.91
N GLN A 57 60.17 79.66 140.35
CA GLN A 57 59.02 78.77 140.42
C GLN A 57 59.35 77.63 141.37
N TYR A 58 58.49 77.41 142.36
CA TYR A 58 58.74 76.48 143.47
C TYR A 58 57.59 75.51 143.65
N THR A 59 57.95 74.26 143.86
CA THR A 59 57.07 73.21 144.35
C THR A 59 56.95 73.38 145.87
N VAL A 60 55.74 73.64 146.37
CA VAL A 60 55.42 73.76 147.79
C VAL A 60 55.02 72.38 148.33
N THR A 61 55.65 71.95 149.42
CA THR A 61 55.33 70.69 150.11
C THR A 61 55.17 70.95 151.60
N LEU A 62 54.11 70.45 152.21
CA LEU A 62 53.83 70.55 153.64
C LEU A 62 54.13 69.20 154.30
N LEU A 63 55.00 69.21 155.33
CA LEU A 63 55.40 68.02 156.07
C LEU A 63 54.95 68.16 157.53
N VAL A 64 53.87 67.48 157.93
CA VAL A 64 53.38 67.49 159.31
C VAL A 64 53.91 66.25 160.04
N GLU A 65 54.47 66.42 161.24
CA GLU A 65 55.03 65.31 162.03
C GLU A 65 53.98 64.22 162.26
N GLY A 66 54.27 62.99 161.79
CA GLY A 66 53.35 61.84 161.84
C GLY A 66 52.49 61.61 160.58
N TYR A 67 52.53 62.50 159.58
CA TYR A 67 51.82 62.37 158.30
C TYR A 67 52.77 62.40 157.08
N PRO A 68 52.44 61.71 155.97
CA PRO A 68 53.26 61.71 154.76
C PRO A 68 53.32 63.12 154.11
N PRO A 69 54.44 63.50 153.46
CA PRO A 69 54.59 64.80 152.79
C PRO A 69 53.49 65.04 151.75
N SER A 70 52.80 66.19 151.84
CA SER A 70 51.73 66.56 150.90
C SER A 70 52.20 67.70 149.99
N HIS A 71 52.13 67.48 148.67
CA HIS A 71 52.41 68.52 147.69
C HIS A 71 51.24 69.52 147.63
N ALA A 72 51.48 70.76 148.09
CA ALA A 72 50.46 71.81 148.15
C ALA A 72 50.24 72.52 146.81
N GLY A 73 51.21 72.43 145.88
CA GLY A 73 51.13 72.97 144.53
C GLY A 73 52.41 73.66 144.10
N VAL A 74 52.35 74.35 142.97
CA VAL A 74 53.49 75.12 142.43
C VAL A 74 53.16 76.60 142.55
N ILE A 75 54.08 77.37 143.13
CA ILE A 75 54.01 78.82 143.16
C ILE A 75 55.02 79.43 142.20
N THR A 76 54.71 80.59 141.65
CA THR A 76 55.67 81.41 140.89
C THR A 76 55.80 82.76 141.58
N VAL A 77 57.01 83.05 142.07
CA VAL A 77 57.38 84.33 142.67
C VAL A 77 58.07 85.16 141.60
N TYR A 78 57.42 86.25 141.17
CA TYR A 78 57.97 87.25 140.25
C TYR A 78 58.69 88.37 141.03
N ASP A 79 59.56 89.14 140.36
CA ASP A 79 60.32 90.24 141.00
C ASP A 79 59.41 91.37 141.52
N ASP A 80 58.22 91.52 140.93
CA ASP A 80 57.17 92.46 141.35
C ASP A 80 56.09 91.83 142.24
N SER A 81 56.28 90.58 142.68
CA SER A 81 55.33 89.91 143.56
C SER A 81 55.27 90.60 144.92
N LYS A 82 54.06 90.95 145.35
CA LYS A 82 53.83 91.60 146.66
C LYS A 82 53.94 90.57 147.78
N PRO A 83 54.45 90.95 148.98
CA PRO A 83 54.40 90.10 150.17
C PRO A 83 52.97 89.61 150.43
N GLY A 84 52.82 88.33 150.76
CA GLY A 84 51.52 87.69 150.86
C GLY A 84 51.58 86.34 151.56
N THR A 85 50.42 85.70 151.71
CA THR A 85 50.35 84.35 152.27
C THR A 85 50.73 83.31 151.22
N LEU A 86 51.13 82.11 151.65
CA LEU A 86 51.50 81.02 150.76
C LEU A 86 50.32 80.62 149.86
N ASN A 87 49.10 80.78 150.38
CA ASN A 87 47.87 80.50 149.66
C ASN A 87 47.60 81.52 148.54
N ASP A 88 48.01 82.79 148.70
CA ASP A 88 47.85 83.81 147.65
C ASP A 88 48.69 83.45 146.41
N PHE A 89 49.88 82.90 146.63
CA PHE A 89 50.77 82.46 145.55
C PHE A 89 50.33 81.14 144.90
N LEU A 90 49.65 80.26 145.64
CA LEU A 90 49.09 79.01 145.10
C LEU A 90 47.83 79.24 144.24
N GLY A 91 47.23 80.44 144.27
CA GLY A 91 45.98 80.77 143.57
C GLY A 91 46.09 81.59 142.27
N ALA A 92 47.29 81.93 141.79
CA ALA A 92 47.48 82.79 140.62
C ALA A 92 47.46 82.01 139.28
N MET A 93 46.74 82.52 138.25
CA MET A 93 46.60 81.90 136.92
C MET A 93 47.88 81.95 136.05
N THR A 94 48.09 80.93 135.19
CA THR A 94 49.31 80.74 134.35
C THR A 94 49.09 80.95 132.84
N GLU A 95 50.20 81.14 132.10
CA GLU A 95 50.33 81.72 130.75
C GLU A 95 49.84 80.87 129.54
N ASP A 96 49.29 79.67 129.72
CA ASP A 96 48.93 78.73 128.61
C ASP A 96 47.56 78.99 127.92
N ASP A 97 46.77 79.97 128.36
CA ASP A 97 45.36 80.15 127.94
C ASP A 97 45.11 81.08 126.70
N VAL A 98 46.12 81.42 125.86
CA VAL A 98 45.99 82.56 124.89
C VAL A 98 46.40 82.32 123.41
N ARG A 99 45.89 81.29 122.69
CA ARG A 99 46.01 81.20 121.19
C ARG A 99 44.63 81.26 120.47
N PRO A 100 44.33 82.22 119.53
CA PRO A 100 42.93 82.53 119.12
C PRO A 100 42.39 81.77 117.87
N GLU A 101 41.08 81.43 117.88
CA GLU A 101 40.31 80.71 116.83
C GLU A 101 40.22 81.38 115.43
N ALA A 102 40.48 82.68 115.32
CA ALA A 102 40.20 83.46 114.11
C ALA A 102 41.03 83.03 112.89
N LEU A 103 42.29 82.64 113.08
CA LEU A 103 43.16 82.17 111.99
C LEU A 103 42.73 80.81 111.43
N ARG A 104 42.21 79.91 112.27
CA ARG A 104 41.75 78.57 111.83
C ARG A 104 40.53 78.65 110.89
N ARG A 105 39.68 79.67 111.05
CA ARG A 105 38.51 79.89 110.18
C ARG A 105 38.87 80.48 108.82
N PHE A 106 39.90 81.32 108.74
CA PHE A 106 40.37 81.89 107.48
C PHE A 106 41.08 80.86 106.61
N GLU A 107 41.93 80.01 107.20
CA GLU A 107 42.59 78.90 106.48
C GLU A 107 41.56 77.90 105.91
N ALA A 108 40.53 77.54 106.69
CA ALA A 108 39.46 76.66 106.21
C ALA A 108 38.64 77.26 105.05
N MET A 109 38.46 78.59 105.02
CA MET A 109 37.75 79.27 103.92
C MET A 109 38.59 79.28 102.63
N VAL A 110 39.90 79.54 102.73
CA VAL A 110 40.80 79.52 101.57
C VAL A 110 40.92 78.10 101.00
N GLU A 111 40.98 77.09 101.86
CA GLU A 111 40.99 75.68 101.46
C GLU A 111 39.67 75.27 100.76
N GLU A 112 38.53 75.76 101.26
CA GLU A 112 37.21 75.53 100.66
C GLU A 112 37.05 76.23 99.29
N VAL A 113 37.52 77.48 99.14
CA VAL A 113 37.53 78.18 97.85
C VAL A 113 38.46 77.47 96.85
N ALA A 114 39.62 76.99 97.30
CA ALA A 114 40.52 76.21 96.47
C ALA A 114 39.89 74.87 96.03
N ARG A 115 39.16 74.19 96.92
CA ARG A 115 38.38 72.98 96.61
C ARG A 115 37.31 73.28 95.57
N GLN A 116 36.50 74.32 95.78
CA GLN A 116 35.45 74.72 94.84
C GLN A 116 36.01 75.13 93.47
N ALA A 117 37.14 75.83 93.43
CA ALA A 117 37.82 76.17 92.17
C ALA A 117 38.33 74.91 91.44
N SER A 118 38.86 73.92 92.18
CA SER A 118 39.26 72.63 91.62
C SER A 118 38.06 71.86 91.05
N GLU A 119 36.93 71.87 91.75
CA GLU A 119 35.68 71.25 91.30
C GLU A 119 35.09 71.95 90.08
N ALA A 120 35.08 73.28 90.05
CA ALA A 120 34.65 74.04 88.88
C ALA A 120 35.52 73.74 87.65
N SER A 121 36.84 73.64 87.83
CA SER A 121 37.77 73.24 86.76
C SER A 121 37.48 71.83 86.26
N ARG A 122 37.33 70.85 87.18
CA ARG A 122 36.95 69.47 86.82
C ARG A 122 35.62 69.41 86.09
N ASN A 123 34.62 70.15 86.55
CA ASN A 123 33.30 70.21 85.92
C ASN A 123 33.36 70.86 84.52
N ALA A 124 34.15 71.92 84.34
CA ALA A 124 34.36 72.53 83.04
C ALA A 124 35.05 71.56 82.06
N THR A 125 36.07 70.81 82.52
CA THR A 125 36.70 69.74 81.73
C THR A 125 35.69 68.65 81.36
N ALA A 126 34.88 68.18 82.31
CA ALA A 126 33.86 67.17 82.07
C ALA A 126 32.79 67.66 81.08
N ALA A 127 32.38 68.93 81.18
CA ALA A 127 31.46 69.55 80.23
C ALA A 127 32.07 69.67 78.82
N GLY A 128 33.37 70.02 78.72
CA GLY A 128 34.11 70.02 77.46
C GLY A 128 34.15 68.64 76.82
N GLN A 129 34.53 67.61 77.59
CA GLN A 129 34.54 66.21 77.15
C GLN A 129 33.15 65.73 76.73
N ALA A 130 32.09 66.09 77.47
CA ALA A 130 30.72 65.75 77.13
C ALA A 130 30.26 66.44 75.82
N SER A 131 30.67 67.69 75.60
CA SER A 131 30.40 68.41 74.34
C SER A 131 31.10 67.74 73.16
N GLU A 132 32.37 67.36 73.31
CA GLU A 132 33.12 66.61 72.28
C GLU A 132 32.45 65.28 71.98
N GLN A 133 32.04 64.52 73.00
CA GLN A 133 31.33 63.26 72.84
C GLN A 133 29.98 63.42 72.13
N ALA A 134 29.23 64.50 72.43
CA ALA A 134 27.98 64.82 71.75
C ALA A 134 28.21 65.16 70.27
N GLN A 135 29.27 65.91 69.95
CA GLN A 135 29.66 66.20 68.57
C GLN A 135 30.05 64.93 67.81
N THR A 136 30.84 64.04 68.42
CA THR A 136 31.16 62.73 67.83
C THR A 136 29.90 61.90 67.57
N SER A 137 28.98 61.84 68.55
CA SER A 137 27.73 61.09 68.42
C SER A 137 26.83 61.66 67.32
N ALA A 138 26.76 62.99 67.18
CA ALA A 138 26.04 63.65 66.10
C ALA A 138 26.66 63.35 64.73
N GLY A 139 28.00 63.32 64.65
CA GLY A 139 28.73 62.90 63.44
C GLY A 139 28.39 61.46 63.03
N GLN A 140 28.46 60.53 63.98
CA GLN A 140 28.12 59.12 63.76
C GLN A 140 26.65 58.92 63.34
N ALA A 141 25.72 59.71 63.90
CA ALA A 141 24.32 59.67 63.51
C ALA A 141 24.12 60.17 62.08
N SER A 142 24.81 61.23 61.66
CA SER A 142 24.79 61.74 60.28
C SER A 142 25.38 60.74 59.29
N GLU A 143 26.50 60.11 59.63
CA GLU A 143 27.12 59.03 58.84
C GLU A 143 26.17 57.83 58.72
N SER A 144 25.52 57.43 59.82
CA SER A 144 24.53 56.35 59.83
C SER A 144 23.30 56.67 58.98
N ALA A 145 22.80 57.91 59.03
CA ALA A 145 21.70 58.37 58.19
C ALA A 145 22.09 58.32 56.70
N THR A 146 23.31 58.74 56.37
CA THR A 146 23.85 58.67 55.00
C THR A 146 23.98 57.21 54.54
N ALA A 147 24.50 56.32 55.39
CA ALA A 147 24.59 54.90 55.10
C ALA A 147 23.21 54.27 54.87
N ALA A 148 22.19 54.66 55.65
CA ALA A 148 20.82 54.19 55.48
C ALA A 148 20.21 54.64 54.15
N VAL A 149 20.41 55.90 53.75
CA VAL A 149 19.96 56.42 52.44
C VAL A 149 20.65 55.66 51.30
N ASN A 150 21.96 55.45 51.39
CA ASN A 150 22.70 54.69 50.37
C ASN A 150 22.23 53.23 50.28
N ALA A 151 21.95 52.59 51.42
CA ALA A 151 21.40 51.23 51.46
C ALA A 151 20.00 51.17 50.84
N ALA A 152 19.14 52.16 51.10
CA ALA A 152 17.83 52.26 50.47
C ALA A 152 17.93 52.42 48.95
N GLY A 153 18.83 53.30 48.47
CA GLY A 153 19.09 53.46 47.03
C GLY A 153 19.64 52.19 46.37
N ALA A 154 20.53 51.45 47.04
CA ALA A 154 21.03 50.17 46.56
C ALA A 154 19.93 49.09 46.49
N ALA A 155 19.00 49.10 47.46
CA ALA A 155 17.85 48.20 47.46
C ALA A 155 16.88 48.51 46.30
N GLU A 156 16.61 49.80 46.04
CA GLU A 156 15.77 50.24 44.91
C GLU A 156 16.38 49.88 43.55
N ALA A 157 17.70 50.07 43.40
CA ALA A 157 18.43 49.64 42.20
C ALA A 157 18.35 48.12 42.01
N SER A 158 18.50 47.35 43.10
CA SER A 158 18.37 45.89 43.07
C SER A 158 16.96 45.44 42.69
N ALA A 159 15.92 46.12 43.19
CA ALA A 159 14.53 45.85 42.82
C ALA A 159 14.27 46.11 41.33
N THR A 160 14.82 47.21 40.79
CA THR A 160 14.71 47.55 39.37
C THR A 160 15.42 46.51 38.48
N GLN A 161 16.60 46.06 38.90
CA GLN A 161 17.34 45.01 38.21
C GLN A 161 16.56 43.68 38.21
N ALA A 162 15.97 43.30 39.35
CA ALA A 162 15.15 42.10 39.45
C ALA A 162 13.91 42.17 38.54
N ALA A 163 13.23 43.31 38.47
CA ALA A 163 12.10 43.53 37.57
C ALA A 163 12.51 43.40 36.09
N SER A 164 13.66 43.97 35.71
CA SER A 164 14.20 43.88 34.34
C SER A 164 14.58 42.44 33.96
N SER A 165 15.17 41.69 34.91
CA SER A 165 15.46 40.27 34.74
C SER A 165 14.19 39.43 34.60
N ALA A 166 13.13 39.73 35.35
CA ALA A 166 11.83 39.06 35.23
C ALA A 166 11.20 39.30 33.84
N ALA A 167 11.17 40.56 33.36
CA ALA A 167 10.68 40.89 32.03
C ALA A 167 11.47 40.20 30.90
N SER A 168 12.80 40.09 31.07
CA SER A 168 13.66 39.36 30.13
C SER A 168 13.36 37.85 30.10
N ALA A 169 13.08 37.26 31.26
CA ALA A 169 12.69 35.86 31.38
C ALA A 169 11.32 35.60 30.74
N GLU A 170 10.34 36.48 30.93
CA GLU A 170 9.03 36.40 30.28
C GLU A 170 9.14 36.49 28.76
N SER A 171 9.92 37.44 28.23
CA SER A 171 10.19 37.57 26.79
C SER A 171 10.86 36.30 26.23
N SER A 172 11.81 35.73 26.96
CA SER A 172 12.48 34.48 26.59
C SER A 172 11.51 33.29 26.58
N ALA A 173 10.60 33.21 27.55
CA ALA A 173 9.56 32.18 27.60
C ALA A 173 8.57 32.31 26.43
N GLY A 174 8.18 33.54 26.07
CA GLY A 174 7.38 33.82 24.88
C GLY A 174 8.07 33.37 23.59
N THR A 175 9.36 33.69 23.45
CA THR A 175 10.18 33.25 22.30
C THR A 175 10.27 31.72 22.21
N ALA A 176 10.48 31.04 23.35
CA ALA A 176 10.51 29.59 23.41
C ALA A 176 9.16 28.96 22.99
N THR A 177 8.05 29.56 23.42
CA THR A 177 6.70 29.14 23.03
C THR A 177 6.47 29.26 21.51
N THR A 178 6.87 30.39 20.91
CA THR A 178 6.80 30.60 19.46
C THR A 178 7.64 29.56 18.71
N LYS A 179 8.89 29.31 19.16
CA LYS A 179 9.77 28.32 18.55
C LYS A 179 9.23 26.89 18.67
N ALA A 180 8.59 26.54 19.77
CA ALA A 180 7.90 25.26 19.90
C ALA A 180 6.73 25.12 18.89
N GLY A 181 6.00 26.21 18.65
CA GLY A 181 4.96 26.27 17.62
C GLY A 181 5.51 26.09 16.20
N GLU A 182 6.58 26.82 15.86
CA GLU A 182 7.27 26.70 14.56
C GLU A 182 7.82 25.28 14.32
N ALA A 183 8.39 24.66 15.36
CA ALA A 183 8.88 23.29 15.29
C ALA A 183 7.73 22.29 15.04
N SER A 184 6.60 22.48 15.71
CA SER A 184 5.40 21.65 15.52
C SER A 184 4.83 21.77 14.10
N ALA A 185 4.77 23.00 13.56
CA ALA A 185 4.35 23.25 12.18
C ALA A 185 5.33 22.64 11.15
N SER A 186 6.63 22.69 11.44
CA SER A 186 7.66 22.06 10.60
C SER A 186 7.54 20.53 10.60
N ALA A 187 7.25 19.92 11.76
CA ALA A 187 7.00 18.49 11.87
C ALA A 187 5.76 18.07 11.06
N ALA A 188 4.65 18.82 11.17
CA ALA A 188 3.45 18.57 10.37
C ALA A 188 3.73 18.67 8.85
N SER A 189 4.50 19.68 8.44
CA SER A 189 4.92 19.84 7.04
C SER A 189 5.78 18.67 6.55
N ALA A 190 6.66 18.14 7.40
CA ALA A 190 7.46 16.96 7.09
C ALA A 190 6.59 15.70 6.93
N ASP A 191 5.56 15.53 7.76
CA ASP A 191 4.60 14.42 7.63
C ASP A 191 3.77 14.52 6.35
N THR A 192 3.33 15.72 5.96
CA THR A 192 2.68 15.96 4.68
C THR A 192 3.62 15.62 3.51
N ALA A 193 4.88 16.06 3.57
CA ALA A 193 5.88 15.75 2.54
C ALA A 193 6.16 14.24 2.43
N ARG A 194 6.25 13.53 3.57
CA ARG A 194 6.40 12.07 3.62
C ARG A 194 5.22 11.37 2.94
N THR A 195 4.00 11.82 3.21
CA THR A 195 2.78 11.27 2.60
C THR A 195 2.76 11.51 1.08
N ALA A 196 3.12 12.71 0.64
CA ALA A 196 3.22 13.04 -0.78
C ALA A 196 4.31 12.22 -1.52
N ALA A 197 5.44 11.97 -0.85
CA ALA A 197 6.51 11.11 -1.37
C ALA A 197 6.04 9.66 -1.51
N ALA A 198 5.32 9.13 -0.51
CA ALA A 198 4.75 7.79 -0.58
C ALA A 198 3.71 7.64 -1.71
N ALA A 199 2.86 8.64 -1.90
CA ALA A 199 1.90 8.66 -3.03
C ALA A 199 2.61 8.70 -4.38
N SER A 200 3.67 9.50 -4.51
CA SER A 200 4.51 9.57 -5.72
C SER A 200 5.18 8.23 -6.02
N ALA A 201 5.68 7.51 -5.00
CA ALA A 201 6.27 6.19 -5.17
C ALA A 201 5.24 5.15 -5.65
N ALA A 202 4.01 5.18 -5.11
CA ALA A 202 2.93 4.30 -5.56
C ALA A 202 2.50 4.59 -7.02
N ALA A 203 2.45 5.87 -7.40
CA ALA A 203 2.19 6.28 -8.78
C ALA A 203 3.28 5.78 -9.75
N ALA A 204 4.56 5.87 -9.35
CA ALA A 204 5.67 5.33 -10.13
C ALA A 204 5.56 3.81 -10.32
N LYS A 205 5.20 3.05 -9.28
CA LYS A 205 5.00 1.59 -9.38
C LYS A 205 3.82 1.22 -10.29
N THR A 206 2.76 2.01 -10.26
CA THR A 206 1.63 1.88 -11.19
C THR A 206 2.07 2.13 -12.63
N SER A 207 2.87 3.17 -12.86
CA SER A 207 3.41 3.48 -14.19
C SER A 207 4.33 2.38 -14.72
N GLU A 208 5.16 1.78 -13.87
CA GLU A 208 6.00 0.63 -14.23
C GLU A 208 5.15 -0.57 -14.68
N THR A 209 4.06 -0.85 -13.97
CA THR A 209 3.11 -1.93 -14.31
C THR A 209 2.41 -1.66 -15.64
N ASN A 210 1.99 -0.42 -15.87
CA ASN A 210 1.37 0.00 -17.14
C ASN A 210 2.35 -0.12 -18.32
N ALA A 211 3.61 0.24 -18.13
CA ALA A 211 4.66 0.10 -19.14
C ALA A 211 4.92 -1.38 -19.46
N ALA A 212 5.00 -2.25 -18.45
CA ALA A 212 5.14 -3.70 -18.64
C ALA A 212 3.95 -4.29 -19.42
N THR A 213 2.72 -3.90 -19.07
CA THR A 213 1.50 -4.33 -19.77
C THR A 213 1.49 -3.88 -21.24
N SER A 214 1.92 -2.64 -21.49
CA SER A 214 2.05 -2.09 -22.85
C SER A 214 3.08 -2.86 -23.66
N ALA A 215 4.23 -3.22 -23.05
CA ALA A 215 5.26 -4.03 -23.69
C ALA A 215 4.76 -5.45 -24.06
N SER A 216 4.03 -6.12 -23.15
CA SER A 216 3.41 -7.42 -23.43
C SER A 216 2.38 -7.34 -24.56
N THR A 217 1.58 -6.27 -24.60
CA THR A 217 0.59 -6.04 -25.66
C THR A 217 1.27 -5.86 -27.01
N ALA A 218 2.33 -5.03 -27.07
CA ALA A 218 3.11 -4.82 -28.29
C ALA A 218 3.76 -6.12 -28.79
N ALA A 219 4.30 -6.94 -27.88
CA ALA A 219 4.86 -8.25 -28.23
C ALA A 219 3.80 -9.19 -28.83
N ALA A 220 2.61 -9.27 -28.22
CA ALA A 220 1.50 -10.06 -28.75
C ALA A 220 1.05 -9.60 -30.15
N SER A 221 0.95 -8.28 -30.36
CA SER A 221 0.65 -7.70 -31.67
C SER A 221 1.73 -8.04 -32.71
N ALA A 222 3.01 -8.02 -32.34
CA ALA A 222 4.10 -8.42 -33.23
C ALA A 222 4.01 -9.91 -33.61
N THR A 223 3.69 -10.79 -32.66
CA THR A 223 3.44 -12.21 -32.95
C THR A 223 2.27 -12.41 -33.91
N ALA A 224 1.14 -11.73 -33.67
CA ALA A 224 -0.02 -11.81 -34.55
C ALA A 224 0.29 -11.32 -35.99
N ALA A 225 1.07 -10.24 -36.11
CA ALA A 225 1.53 -9.74 -37.41
C ALA A 225 2.45 -10.76 -38.13
N SER A 226 3.36 -11.41 -37.40
CA SER A 226 4.20 -12.48 -37.94
C SER A 226 3.37 -13.67 -38.43
N SER A 227 2.37 -14.12 -37.67
CA SER A 227 1.48 -15.20 -38.07
C SER A 227 0.69 -14.84 -39.33
N SER A 228 0.14 -13.62 -39.38
CA SER A 228 -0.59 -13.12 -40.56
C SER A 228 0.31 -13.08 -41.80
N ALA A 229 1.59 -12.70 -41.65
CA ALA A 229 2.56 -12.72 -42.74
C ALA A 229 2.84 -14.15 -43.25
N SER A 230 2.96 -15.12 -42.35
CA SER A 230 3.13 -16.54 -42.71
C SER A 230 1.90 -17.11 -43.43
N GLU A 231 0.70 -16.74 -42.99
CA GLU A 231 -0.55 -17.12 -43.67
C GLU A 231 -0.63 -16.51 -45.08
N ALA A 232 -0.29 -15.23 -45.22
CA ALA A 232 -0.23 -14.56 -46.52
C ALA A 232 0.77 -15.23 -47.48
N SER A 233 1.96 -15.61 -46.99
CA SER A 233 2.95 -16.35 -47.77
C SER A 233 2.44 -17.72 -48.22
N THR A 234 1.71 -18.42 -47.34
CA THR A 234 1.08 -19.71 -47.65
C THR A 234 0.01 -19.56 -48.74
N HIS A 235 -0.81 -18.50 -48.65
CA HIS A 235 -1.85 -18.22 -49.64
C HIS A 235 -1.25 -17.87 -51.02
N ALA A 236 -0.16 -17.10 -51.04
CA ALA A 236 0.58 -16.81 -52.27
C ALA A 236 1.10 -18.10 -52.94
N ALA A 237 1.74 -18.99 -52.17
CA ALA A 237 2.22 -20.27 -52.70
C ALA A 237 1.09 -21.18 -53.23
N ALA A 238 -0.07 -21.18 -52.55
CA ALA A 238 -1.25 -21.91 -53.01
C ALA A 238 -1.82 -21.32 -54.31
N SER A 239 -1.78 -19.99 -54.46
CA SER A 239 -2.15 -19.29 -55.70
C SER A 239 -1.23 -19.66 -56.86
N ASP A 240 0.09 -19.68 -56.65
CA ASP A 240 1.08 -20.07 -57.67
C ASP A 240 0.89 -21.53 -58.11
N THR A 241 0.59 -22.41 -57.15
CA THR A 241 0.25 -23.82 -57.44
C THR A 241 -1.01 -23.92 -58.29
N SER A 242 -2.05 -23.15 -57.95
CA SER A 242 -3.31 -23.13 -58.69
C SER A 242 -3.13 -22.61 -60.13
N ALA A 243 -2.31 -21.56 -60.31
CA ALA A 243 -1.96 -21.05 -61.63
C ALA A 243 -1.21 -22.10 -62.47
N SER A 244 -0.28 -22.83 -61.86
CA SER A 244 0.46 -23.91 -62.53
C SER A 244 -0.46 -25.05 -62.98
N LEU A 245 -1.44 -25.44 -62.14
CA LEU A 245 -2.44 -26.45 -62.49
C LEU A 245 -3.36 -25.98 -63.63
N ALA A 246 -3.77 -24.71 -63.62
CA ALA A 246 -4.55 -24.13 -64.71
C ALA A 246 -3.79 -24.15 -66.04
N ALA A 247 -2.49 -23.81 -66.04
CA ALA A 247 -1.65 -23.88 -67.23
C ALA A 247 -1.49 -25.32 -67.77
N GLN A 248 -1.34 -26.31 -66.88
CA GLN A 248 -1.32 -27.72 -67.26
C GLN A 248 -2.64 -28.18 -67.87
N SER A 249 -3.77 -27.78 -67.27
CA SER A 249 -5.10 -28.08 -67.79
C SER A 249 -5.32 -27.49 -69.19
N SER A 250 -4.89 -26.24 -69.41
CA SER A 250 -4.93 -25.60 -70.73
C SER A 250 -4.10 -26.37 -71.77
N THR A 251 -2.88 -26.79 -71.41
CA THR A 251 -2.02 -27.60 -72.29
C THR A 251 -2.67 -28.94 -72.63
N ALA A 252 -3.25 -29.62 -71.63
CA ALA A 252 -3.93 -30.89 -71.82
C ALA A 252 -5.18 -30.76 -72.72
N ALA A 253 -5.95 -29.68 -72.56
CA ALA A 253 -7.08 -29.36 -73.40
C ALA A 253 -6.65 -29.10 -74.86
N GLY A 254 -5.57 -28.34 -75.07
CA GLY A 254 -4.99 -28.13 -76.41
C GLY A 254 -4.58 -29.44 -77.07
N ALA A 255 -3.87 -30.31 -76.34
CA ALA A 255 -3.50 -31.63 -76.85
C ALA A 255 -4.70 -32.52 -77.15
N ALA A 256 -5.79 -32.43 -76.37
CA ALA A 256 -7.03 -33.15 -76.64
C ALA A 256 -7.72 -32.66 -77.92
N ALA A 257 -7.73 -31.34 -78.15
CA ALA A 257 -8.26 -30.74 -79.37
C ALA A 257 -7.49 -31.23 -80.61
N THR A 258 -6.15 -31.19 -80.58
CA THR A 258 -5.33 -31.72 -81.69
C THR A 258 -5.61 -33.20 -81.97
N ARG A 259 -5.72 -34.04 -80.93
CA ARG A 259 -6.07 -35.46 -81.12
C ARG A 259 -7.46 -35.63 -81.74
N ALA A 260 -8.42 -34.76 -81.41
CA ALA A 260 -9.75 -34.80 -81.99
C ALA A 260 -9.72 -34.40 -83.48
N GLU A 261 -8.96 -33.37 -83.84
CA GLU A 261 -8.72 -32.96 -85.24
C GLU A 261 -8.05 -34.10 -86.04
N ASP A 262 -7.00 -34.72 -85.49
CA ASP A 262 -6.31 -35.85 -86.13
C ASP A 262 -7.25 -37.06 -86.31
N ALA A 263 -8.10 -37.34 -85.31
CA ALA A 263 -9.08 -38.42 -85.38
C ALA A 263 -10.17 -38.13 -86.43
N ALA A 264 -10.64 -36.89 -86.51
CA ALA A 264 -11.60 -36.46 -87.53
C ALA A 264 -10.99 -36.59 -88.93
N LYS A 265 -9.75 -36.14 -89.11
CA LYS A 265 -9.03 -36.27 -90.39
C LYS A 265 -8.84 -37.73 -90.79
N ARG A 266 -8.45 -38.60 -89.85
CA ARG A 266 -8.38 -40.05 -90.09
C ARG A 266 -9.73 -40.64 -90.49
N ALA A 267 -10.84 -40.16 -89.91
CA ALA A 267 -12.17 -40.62 -90.27
C ALA A 267 -12.55 -40.17 -91.70
N GLU A 268 -12.22 -38.94 -92.08
CA GLU A 268 -12.36 -38.45 -93.47
C GLU A 268 -11.52 -39.29 -94.44
N ASP A 269 -10.25 -39.55 -94.13
CA ASP A 269 -9.35 -40.36 -94.97
C ASP A 269 -9.90 -41.80 -95.15
N ILE A 270 -10.42 -42.41 -94.08
CA ILE A 270 -11.04 -43.74 -94.15
C ILE A 270 -12.30 -43.71 -95.02
N ALA A 271 -13.15 -42.68 -94.85
CA ALA A 271 -14.37 -42.54 -95.65
C ALA A 271 -14.06 -42.41 -97.14
N ASP A 272 -12.99 -41.68 -97.49
CA ASP A 272 -12.51 -41.53 -98.87
C ASP A 272 -12.03 -42.88 -99.46
N VAL A 273 -11.18 -43.61 -98.73
CA VAL A 273 -10.66 -44.93 -99.15
C VAL A 273 -11.77 -45.98 -99.28
N ILE A 274 -12.83 -45.90 -98.46
CA ILE A 274 -13.94 -46.87 -98.48
C ILE A 274 -14.87 -46.67 -99.68
N SER A 275 -14.74 -45.57 -100.46
CA SER A 275 -15.41 -45.32 -101.75
C SER A 275 -16.32 -46.47 -102.18
N LEU A 276 -17.58 -46.41 -101.72
CA LEU A 276 -18.54 -47.51 -101.86
C LEU A 276 -19.05 -47.54 -103.30
N GLU A 277 -18.24 -48.08 -104.19
CA GLU A 277 -18.60 -48.30 -105.58
C GLU A 277 -19.45 -49.57 -105.71
N ASP A 278 -20.36 -49.56 -106.69
CA ASP A 278 -21.13 -50.74 -107.03
C ASP A 278 -20.22 -51.87 -107.49
N ALA A 279 -20.53 -53.10 -107.07
CA ALA A 279 -19.80 -54.28 -107.51
C ALA A 279 -19.95 -54.48 -109.02
N SER A 280 -18.87 -54.88 -109.69
CA SER A 280 -18.89 -55.30 -111.08
C SER A 280 -18.28 -56.70 -111.22
N LEU A 281 -18.34 -57.26 -112.43
CA LEU A 281 -17.74 -58.57 -112.71
C LEU A 281 -16.20 -58.56 -112.60
N THR A 282 -15.57 -57.39 -112.61
CA THR A 282 -14.10 -57.22 -112.58
C THR A 282 -13.60 -56.41 -111.38
N LYS A 283 -14.51 -55.80 -110.61
CA LYS A 283 -14.17 -54.96 -109.46
C LYS A 283 -15.08 -55.31 -108.28
N LYS A 284 -14.46 -55.55 -107.11
CA LYS A 284 -15.21 -55.74 -105.87
C LYS A 284 -15.89 -54.43 -105.46
N GLY A 285 -17.15 -54.50 -105.05
CA GLY A 285 -17.95 -53.36 -104.58
C GLY A 285 -19.12 -53.83 -103.72
N ILE A 286 -20.05 -52.93 -103.42
CA ILE A 286 -21.30 -53.28 -102.73
C ILE A 286 -22.41 -53.53 -103.75
N VAL A 287 -23.27 -54.53 -103.52
CA VAL A 287 -24.48 -54.77 -104.31
C VAL A 287 -25.59 -55.20 -103.36
N LYS A 288 -26.80 -54.71 -103.60
CA LYS A 288 -27.97 -55.09 -102.81
C LYS A 288 -28.50 -56.44 -103.29
N LEU A 289 -28.78 -57.33 -102.34
CA LEU A 289 -29.23 -58.69 -102.61
C LEU A 289 -30.75 -58.78 -102.76
N SER A 290 -31.23 -59.59 -103.72
CA SER A 290 -32.65 -59.91 -103.91
C SER A 290 -32.92 -61.41 -103.76
N SER A 291 -33.97 -61.75 -103.02
CA SER A 291 -34.49 -63.12 -102.92
C SER A 291 -35.75 -63.36 -103.75
N ALA A 292 -36.16 -62.40 -104.58
CA ALA A 292 -37.27 -62.59 -105.50
C ALA A 292 -36.87 -63.56 -106.62
N THR A 293 -37.74 -64.52 -106.91
CA THR A 293 -37.52 -65.56 -107.93
C THR A 293 -37.95 -65.12 -109.33
N ASP A 294 -38.60 -63.96 -109.43
CA ASP A 294 -39.18 -63.33 -110.61
C ASP A 294 -38.68 -61.88 -110.78
N SER A 295 -37.49 -61.58 -110.26
CA SER A 295 -36.91 -60.22 -110.35
C SER A 295 -36.42 -59.91 -111.75
N ASP A 296 -36.97 -58.86 -112.36
CA ASP A 296 -36.48 -58.27 -113.62
C ASP A 296 -35.31 -57.28 -113.42
N SER A 297 -34.86 -57.07 -112.17
CA SER A 297 -33.80 -56.10 -111.85
C SER A 297 -32.40 -56.63 -112.17
N GLU A 298 -31.68 -55.92 -113.04
CA GLU A 298 -30.27 -56.17 -113.34
C GLU A 298 -29.30 -55.49 -112.35
N ALA A 299 -29.80 -54.65 -111.44
CA ALA A 299 -29.00 -53.90 -110.47
C ALA A 299 -28.85 -54.62 -109.11
N LEU A 300 -29.56 -55.72 -108.90
CA LEU A 300 -29.54 -56.50 -107.66
C LEU A 300 -28.93 -57.87 -107.93
N ALA A 301 -28.06 -58.36 -107.04
CA ALA A 301 -27.59 -59.74 -107.15
C ALA A 301 -28.64 -60.71 -106.57
N ALA A 302 -28.92 -61.77 -107.32
CA ALA A 302 -29.75 -62.86 -106.83
C ALA A 302 -29.08 -63.57 -105.65
N THR A 303 -29.86 -63.85 -104.61
CA THR A 303 -29.38 -64.65 -103.47
C THR A 303 -29.34 -66.14 -103.84
N PRO A 304 -28.50 -66.94 -103.16
CA PRO A 304 -28.55 -68.40 -103.27
C PRO A 304 -29.96 -68.98 -103.02
N LYS A 305 -30.77 -68.33 -102.16
CA LYS A 305 -32.16 -68.71 -101.91
C LYS A 305 -33.04 -68.56 -103.16
N ALA A 306 -32.98 -67.42 -103.85
CA ALA A 306 -33.74 -67.23 -105.09
C ALA A 306 -33.31 -68.22 -106.17
N VAL A 307 -31.99 -68.40 -106.34
CA VAL A 307 -31.44 -69.35 -107.31
C VAL A 307 -31.89 -70.78 -106.99
N HIS A 308 -31.84 -71.18 -105.72
CA HIS A 308 -32.31 -72.49 -105.28
C HIS A 308 -33.81 -72.69 -105.53
N ALA A 309 -34.65 -71.72 -105.18
CA ALA A 309 -36.10 -71.81 -105.38
C ALA A 309 -36.47 -71.89 -106.88
N VAL A 310 -35.78 -71.13 -107.74
CA VAL A 310 -35.94 -71.26 -109.20
C VAL A 310 -35.49 -72.65 -109.68
N MET A 311 -34.36 -73.17 -109.18
CA MET A 311 -33.87 -74.50 -109.53
C MET A 311 -34.78 -75.63 -109.05
N ASP A 312 -35.41 -75.50 -107.89
CA ASP A 312 -36.40 -76.45 -107.39
C ASP A 312 -37.63 -76.46 -108.29
N GLU A 313 -38.18 -75.30 -108.63
CA GLU A 313 -39.33 -75.17 -109.54
C GLU A 313 -39.02 -75.74 -110.93
N VAL A 314 -37.83 -75.45 -111.48
CA VAL A 314 -37.37 -76.00 -112.77
C VAL A 314 -37.28 -77.52 -112.73
N GLN A 315 -36.85 -78.12 -111.62
CA GLN A 315 -36.79 -79.58 -111.45
C GLN A 315 -38.17 -80.26 -111.40
N THR A 316 -39.26 -79.53 -111.15
CA THR A 316 -40.64 -80.10 -111.19
C THR A 316 -41.26 -80.13 -112.58
N LYS A 317 -40.66 -79.45 -113.56
CA LYS A 317 -41.17 -79.45 -114.93
C LYS A 317 -40.86 -80.77 -115.62
N ALA A 318 -41.78 -81.25 -116.45
CA ALA A 318 -41.55 -82.45 -117.24
C ALA A 318 -40.35 -82.26 -118.19
N PRO A 319 -39.56 -83.31 -118.47
CA PRO A 319 -38.55 -83.26 -119.52
C PRO A 319 -39.19 -82.80 -120.83
N LEU A 320 -38.47 -81.94 -121.56
CA LEU A 320 -38.96 -81.40 -122.83
C LEU A 320 -39.23 -82.53 -123.85
N ASP A 321 -38.40 -83.58 -123.82
CA ASP A 321 -38.51 -84.74 -124.69
C ASP A 321 -39.23 -85.91 -124.00
N SER A 322 -40.29 -86.41 -124.64
CA SER A 322 -41.08 -87.59 -124.22
C SER A 322 -41.62 -87.54 -122.78
N PRO A 323 -42.50 -86.57 -122.45
CA PRO A 323 -43.03 -86.43 -121.11
C PRO A 323 -43.92 -87.63 -120.72
N ALA A 324 -43.72 -88.16 -119.52
CA ALA A 324 -44.64 -89.13 -118.92
C ALA A 324 -45.86 -88.41 -118.33
N LEU A 325 -47.03 -88.58 -118.96
CA LEU A 325 -48.28 -87.96 -118.50
C LEU A 325 -48.96 -88.87 -117.46
N THR A 326 -49.13 -88.36 -116.23
CA THR A 326 -49.83 -89.07 -115.13
C THR A 326 -51.08 -88.29 -114.68
N GLY A 327 -52.04 -88.96 -114.04
CA GLY A 327 -53.31 -88.35 -113.60
C GLY A 327 -54.38 -88.25 -114.70
N THR A 328 -55.14 -87.14 -114.73
CA THR A 328 -56.15 -86.82 -115.77
C THR A 328 -55.68 -85.66 -116.65
N PRO A 329 -54.67 -85.87 -117.52
CA PRO A 329 -54.17 -84.81 -118.40
C PRO A 329 -55.28 -84.36 -119.34
N THR A 330 -55.52 -83.05 -119.40
CA THR A 330 -56.43 -82.47 -120.38
C THR A 330 -55.67 -82.22 -121.68
N ALA A 331 -56.09 -82.86 -122.75
CA ALA A 331 -55.64 -82.56 -124.10
C ALA A 331 -56.79 -81.91 -124.90
N PRO A 332 -56.51 -81.02 -125.86
CA PRO A 332 -57.52 -80.53 -126.80
C PRO A 332 -58.19 -81.72 -127.50
N THR A 333 -59.53 -81.73 -127.59
CA THR A 333 -60.26 -82.82 -128.25
C THR A 333 -60.15 -82.69 -129.76
N PRO A 334 -59.60 -83.69 -130.47
CA PRO A 334 -59.51 -83.64 -131.93
C PRO A 334 -60.90 -83.66 -132.58
N GLU A 335 -61.00 -83.10 -133.79
CA GLU A 335 -62.22 -83.19 -134.60
C GLU A 335 -62.49 -84.64 -135.03
N THR A 336 -63.75 -85.04 -135.16
CA THR A 336 -64.14 -86.42 -135.52
C THR A 336 -63.61 -86.94 -136.86
N ALA A 337 -63.01 -86.12 -137.72
CA ALA A 337 -62.35 -86.58 -138.95
C ALA A 337 -60.84 -86.80 -138.81
N ALA A 338 -60.25 -86.50 -137.63
CA ALA A 338 -58.81 -86.55 -137.40
C ALA A 338 -58.23 -87.96 -137.57
N ALA A 339 -57.03 -88.03 -138.18
CA ALA A 339 -56.28 -89.25 -138.48
C ALA A 339 -54.77 -89.13 -138.20
N GLY A 340 -54.34 -88.07 -137.50
CA GLY A 340 -52.94 -87.79 -137.20
C GLY A 340 -52.46 -88.38 -135.87
N ILE A 341 -51.39 -87.81 -135.32
CA ILE A 341 -50.78 -88.19 -134.04
C ILE A 341 -51.38 -87.44 -132.84
N GLU A 342 -52.57 -86.85 -132.99
CA GLU A 342 -53.23 -86.16 -131.91
C GLU A 342 -53.57 -87.12 -130.75
N ILE A 343 -53.58 -86.59 -129.52
CA ILE A 343 -54.01 -87.38 -128.36
C ILE A 343 -55.52 -87.62 -128.49
N ALA A 344 -55.90 -88.88 -128.75
CA ALA A 344 -57.30 -89.28 -128.81
C ALA A 344 -57.95 -89.09 -127.43
N THR A 345 -58.75 -88.03 -127.27
CA THR A 345 -59.45 -87.77 -126.01
C THR A 345 -60.67 -88.67 -125.85
N ALA A 346 -61.13 -88.86 -124.62
CA ALA A 346 -62.34 -89.64 -124.34
C ALA A 346 -63.57 -89.12 -125.12
N ALA A 347 -63.68 -87.80 -125.30
CA ALA A 347 -64.75 -87.17 -126.08
C ALA A 347 -64.67 -87.54 -127.57
N PHE A 348 -63.47 -87.56 -128.16
CA PHE A 348 -63.26 -87.98 -129.55
C PHE A 348 -63.64 -89.46 -129.76
N VAL A 349 -63.25 -90.33 -128.83
CA VAL A 349 -63.61 -91.77 -128.88
C VAL A 349 -65.12 -91.97 -128.73
N ALA A 350 -65.77 -91.29 -127.79
CA ALA A 350 -67.21 -91.38 -127.58
C ALA A 350 -68.01 -90.95 -128.83
N ALA A 351 -67.59 -89.88 -129.50
CA ALA A 351 -68.24 -89.39 -130.71
C ALA A 351 -68.13 -90.39 -131.89
N LYS A 352 -66.99 -91.08 -132.03
CA LYS A 352 -66.80 -92.12 -133.06
C LYS A 352 -67.68 -93.34 -132.84
N VAL A 353 -67.83 -93.78 -131.58
CA VAL A 353 -68.69 -94.93 -131.24
C VAL A 353 -70.16 -94.62 -131.56
N ALA A 354 -70.62 -93.39 -131.29
CA ALA A 354 -71.99 -92.98 -131.60
C ALA A 354 -72.33 -93.01 -133.10
N GLN A 355 -71.39 -92.65 -133.98
CA GLN A 355 -71.59 -92.72 -135.45
C GLN A 355 -71.76 -94.16 -135.96
N LEU A 356 -71.16 -95.16 -135.29
CA LEU A 356 -71.25 -96.56 -135.72
C LEU A 356 -72.62 -97.18 -135.43
N VAL A 357 -73.27 -96.80 -134.32
CA VAL A 357 -74.53 -97.41 -133.86
C VAL A 357 -75.76 -96.89 -134.61
N GLY A 358 -75.71 -95.67 -135.18
CA GLY A 358 -76.87 -95.03 -135.84
C GLY A 358 -77.29 -95.59 -137.21
N SER A 359 -76.52 -96.48 -137.83
CA SER A 359 -76.68 -96.86 -139.26
C SER A 359 -77.47 -98.16 -139.53
N ALA A 360 -78.08 -98.80 -138.52
CA ALA A 360 -78.71 -100.13 -138.64
C ALA A 360 -80.27 -100.27 -138.71
N PRO A 361 -81.14 -99.23 -138.78
CA PRO A 361 -82.60 -99.44 -138.77
C PRO A 361 -83.19 -100.07 -140.06
N GLU A 362 -82.71 -99.68 -141.24
CA GLU A 362 -83.33 -100.05 -142.54
C GLU A 362 -83.07 -101.51 -142.94
N ALA A 363 -81.95 -102.10 -142.49
CA ALA A 363 -81.61 -103.49 -142.78
C ALA A 363 -82.50 -104.49 -142.00
N LEU A 364 -83.04 -104.10 -140.85
CA LEU A 364 -83.93 -104.96 -140.04
C LEU A 364 -85.36 -105.02 -140.59
N ASP A 365 -85.83 -103.96 -141.25
CA ASP A 365 -87.17 -103.89 -141.86
C ASP A 365 -87.28 -104.85 -143.07
N THR A 366 -86.23 -104.89 -143.91
CA THR A 366 -86.17 -105.77 -145.11
C THR A 366 -86.17 -107.26 -144.80
N LEU A 367 -85.57 -107.67 -143.67
CA LEU A 367 -85.59 -109.07 -143.20
C LEU A 367 -86.99 -109.50 -142.75
N LYS A 368 -87.79 -108.58 -142.20
CA LYS A 368 -89.17 -108.83 -141.80
C LYS A 368 -90.11 -108.94 -143.01
N GLU A 369 -89.94 -108.07 -144.01
CA GLU A 369 -90.70 -108.16 -145.26
C GLU A 369 -90.43 -109.46 -146.03
N LEU A 370 -89.18 -109.95 -146.06
CA LEU A 370 -88.84 -111.24 -146.69
C LEU A 370 -89.48 -112.44 -145.97
N ALA A 371 -89.53 -112.41 -144.64
CA ALA A 371 -90.12 -113.49 -143.84
C ALA A 371 -91.66 -113.56 -144.02
N ASP A 372 -92.32 -112.40 -144.07
CA ASP A 372 -93.77 -112.31 -144.30
C ASP A 372 -94.14 -112.72 -145.75
N ALA A 373 -93.32 -112.39 -146.76
CA ALA A 373 -93.54 -112.75 -148.17
C ALA A 373 -93.37 -114.26 -148.48
N LEU A 374 -92.53 -114.97 -147.72
CA LEU A 374 -92.37 -116.43 -147.82
C LEU A 374 -93.41 -117.20 -146.99
N GLY A 375 -94.42 -116.50 -146.45
CA GLY A 375 -95.54 -117.09 -145.73
C GLY A 375 -95.17 -117.77 -144.41
N ASN A 376 -93.97 -117.51 -143.88
CA ASN A 376 -93.40 -118.21 -142.74
C ASN A 376 -93.47 -119.76 -142.86
N ASP A 377 -93.36 -120.32 -144.08
CA ASP A 377 -93.37 -121.77 -144.29
C ASP A 377 -91.92 -122.33 -144.19
N PRO A 378 -91.59 -123.14 -143.16
CA PRO A 378 -90.27 -123.76 -143.02
C PRO A 378 -89.96 -124.78 -144.12
N ASN A 379 -90.98 -125.23 -144.86
CA ASN A 379 -90.87 -126.24 -145.92
C ASN A 379 -91.31 -125.70 -147.29
N PHE A 380 -91.22 -124.38 -147.51
CA PHE A 380 -91.68 -123.69 -148.73
C PHE A 380 -91.25 -124.40 -150.04
N ALA A 381 -89.99 -124.85 -150.12
CA ALA A 381 -89.47 -125.57 -151.28
C ALA A 381 -90.18 -126.93 -151.50
N THR A 382 -90.49 -127.66 -150.42
CA THR A 382 -91.23 -128.93 -150.45
C THR A 382 -92.70 -128.72 -150.83
N THR A 383 -93.34 -127.68 -150.30
CA THR A 383 -94.73 -127.29 -150.60
C THR A 383 -94.91 -127.00 -152.10
N ILE A 384 -94.03 -126.21 -152.71
CA ILE A 384 -94.05 -125.92 -154.16
C ILE A 384 -93.77 -127.19 -154.99
N THR A 385 -92.84 -128.04 -154.56
CA THR A 385 -92.47 -129.28 -155.29
C THR A 385 -93.64 -130.27 -155.35
N ASN A 386 -94.43 -130.40 -154.27
CA ASN A 386 -95.61 -131.26 -154.25
C ASN A 386 -96.76 -130.75 -155.14
N MET A 387 -96.95 -129.42 -155.26
CA MET A 387 -97.94 -128.83 -156.18
C MET A 387 -97.57 -129.03 -157.67
N ILE A 388 -96.28 -129.20 -157.98
CA ILE A 388 -95.79 -129.48 -159.34
C ILE A 388 -95.88 -130.98 -159.66
N ALA A 389 -95.59 -131.86 -158.70
CA ALA A 389 -95.62 -133.32 -158.88
C ALA A 389 -97.04 -133.90 -159.09
N GLY A 390 -98.09 -133.19 -158.68
CA GLY A 390 -99.49 -133.60 -158.87
C GLY A 390 -100.06 -133.39 -160.28
N LYS A 391 -99.28 -132.88 -161.25
CA LYS A 391 -99.74 -132.68 -162.63
C LYS A 391 -99.50 -133.94 -163.47
N GLN A 392 -100.60 -134.56 -163.93
CA GLN A 392 -100.66 -135.80 -164.69
C GLN A 392 -100.03 -135.66 -166.11
N PRO A 393 -99.24 -136.65 -166.58
CA PRO A 393 -98.76 -136.73 -167.97
C PRO A 393 -99.85 -137.31 -168.87
N LEU A 394 -100.09 -136.77 -170.07
CA LEU A 394 -101.07 -137.37 -170.98
C LEU A 394 -100.68 -137.23 -172.46
N ASP A 395 -99.99 -138.24 -172.95
CA ASP A 395 -100.48 -139.05 -174.07
C ASP A 395 -101.02 -140.34 -173.39
N ASP A 396 -102.24 -140.85 -173.59
CA ASP A 396 -103.01 -141.00 -174.83
C ASP A 396 -104.25 -140.06 -174.96
N THR A 397 -104.30 -139.29 -176.06
CA THR A 397 -105.45 -138.52 -176.64
C THR A 397 -106.74 -138.38 -175.81
N LEU A 398 -106.80 -137.36 -174.94
CA LEU A 398 -107.97 -136.72 -174.27
C LEU A 398 -109.19 -137.59 -173.86
N THR A 399 -109.48 -137.71 -172.54
CA THR A 399 -110.81 -137.83 -171.80
C THR A 399 -110.58 -138.59 -170.47
N ALA A 400 -111.19 -138.34 -169.30
CA ALA A 400 -112.34 -137.54 -168.83
C ALA A 400 -112.07 -137.03 -167.40
#